data_AF-A0A259LP21-F1
#
_entry.id   AF-A0A259LP21-F1
#
_cell.length_a   1.000
_cell.length_b   1.000
_cell.length_c   1.000
_cell.angle_alpha   90.00
_cell.angle_beta   90.00
_cell.angle_gamma   90.00
#
_symmetry.space_group_name_H-M   'P 1'
#
loop_
_entity.id
_entity.type
_entity.pdbx_description
1 polymer ?
#
loop_
_entity_poly.entity_id
_entity_poly.type
_entity_poly.pdbx_seq_one_letter_code
_entity_poly.pdbx_strand_id
1 'polypeptide(L)' 'MDKFLGQKSAVHYLHPPVDPFDQRMIDVGDGHTVYMEQSGNPQGMPVVVLHGGPGGGC' A
#
# COMPACT_ATOMS: atom_id res chain seq x y z
N MET A 1 -29.20 -14.47 16.30
CA MET A 1 -28.78 -13.19 15.69
C MET A 1 -27.98 -13.50 14.44
N ASP A 2 -28.53 -13.15 13.28
CA ASP A 2 -28.05 -13.58 11.97
C ASP A 2 -26.61 -13.19 11.69
N LYS A 3 -25.78 -14.21 11.40
CA LYS A 3 -24.48 -14.01 10.75
C LYS A 3 -24.77 -13.69 9.29
N PHE A 4 -24.88 -12.40 8.95
CA PHE A 4 -24.79 -11.95 7.57
C PHE A 4 -23.38 -12.21 7.04
N LEU A 5 -23.18 -13.39 6.44
CA LEU A 5 -22.07 -13.69 5.53
C LEU A 5 -22.38 -13.11 4.14
N GLY A 6 -22.68 -11.80 4.09
CA GLY A 6 -22.68 -11.07 2.82
C GLY A 6 -21.23 -10.80 2.41
N GLN A 7 -20.89 -10.99 1.14
CA GLN A 7 -19.57 -10.62 0.62
C GLN A 7 -19.26 -9.17 1.01
N LYS A 8 -18.37 -8.99 1.98
CA LYS A 8 -17.90 -7.66 2.38
C LYS A 8 -16.94 -7.19 1.29
N SER A 9 -17.42 -6.28 0.43
CA SER A 9 -16.56 -5.64 -0.56
C SER A 9 -15.60 -4.68 0.14
N ALA A 10 -14.29 -4.79 -0.15
CA ALA A 10 -13.26 -3.97 0.48
C ALA A 10 -13.48 -2.46 0.24
N VAL A 11 -14.06 -2.09 -0.91
CA VAL A 11 -14.33 -0.69 -1.27
C VAL A 11 -15.27 0.04 -0.30
N HIS A 12 -16.06 -0.67 0.51
CA HIS A 12 -16.88 -0.03 1.55
C HIS A 12 -16.09 0.37 2.80
N TYR A 13 -14.87 -0.15 2.98
CA TYR A 13 -14.03 0.06 4.17
C TYR A 13 -12.72 0.77 3.86
N LEU A 14 -12.34 0.88 2.59
CA LEU A 14 -11.14 1.60 2.17
C LEU A 14 -11.43 3.09 2.01
N HIS A 15 -10.40 3.92 2.23
CA HIS A 15 -10.44 5.32 1.84
C HIS A 15 -10.59 5.46 0.32
N PRO A 16 -11.07 6.62 -0.18
CA PRO A 16 -11.07 6.90 -1.61
C PRO A 16 -9.67 6.72 -2.21
N PRO A 17 -9.57 6.29 -3.48
CA PRO A 17 -8.29 6.17 -4.15
C PRO A 17 -7.60 7.54 -4.22
N VAL A 18 -6.27 7.52 -4.13
CA VAL A 18 -5.42 8.70 -4.20
C VAL A 18 -4.13 8.35 -4.94
N ASP A 19 -3.63 9.29 -5.73
CA ASP A 19 -2.32 9.14 -6.36
C ASP A 19 -1.20 9.41 -5.35
N PRO A 20 -0.06 8.70 -5.45
CA PRO A 20 1.11 9.01 -4.65
C PRO A 20 1.66 10.41 -4.99
N PHE A 21 2.19 11.10 -3.99
CA PHE A 21 2.84 12.40 -4.16
C PHE A 21 4.34 12.28 -4.48
N ASP A 22 4.93 11.09 -4.31
CA ASP A 22 6.33 10.80 -4.60
C ASP A 22 6.50 9.32 -4.94
N GLN A 23 7.29 9.03 -5.97
CA GLN A 23 7.57 7.69 -6.47
C GLN A 23 9.05 7.60 -6.82
N ARG A 24 9.74 6.56 -6.34
CA ARG A 24 11.19 6.42 -6.50
C ARG A 24 11.61 4.97 -6.73
N MET A 25 12.70 4.82 -7.48
CA MET A 25 13.53 3.61 -7.46
C MET A 25 14.72 3.89 -6.54
N ILE A 26 14.85 3.11 -5.47
CA ILE A 26 15.91 3.26 -4.48
C ILE A 26 16.96 2.19 -4.76
N ASP A 27 18.19 2.60 -5.02
CA ASP A 27 19.36 1.70 -5.04
C ASP A 27 19.65 1.23 -3.61
N VAL A 28 19.63 -0.10 -3.41
CA VAL A 28 19.91 -0.73 -2.12
C VAL A 28 21.25 -1.46 -2.10
N GLY A 29 22.04 -1.34 -3.16
CA GLY A 29 23.31 -2.05 -3.34
C GLY A 29 23.14 -3.43 -3.99
N ASP A 30 24.25 -4.13 -4.20
CA ASP A 30 24.32 -5.49 -4.75
C ASP A 30 23.59 -5.69 -6.10
N GLY A 31 23.44 -4.60 -6.87
CA GLY A 31 22.73 -4.62 -8.15
C GLY A 31 21.21 -4.64 -8.03
N HIS A 32 20.64 -4.41 -6.85
CA HIS A 32 19.20 -4.39 -6.61
C HIS A 32 18.66 -2.95 -6.49
N THR A 33 17.47 -2.73 -7.04
CA THR A 33 16.70 -1.50 -6.84
C THR A 33 15.30 -1.83 -6.34
N VAL A 34 14.77 -1.00 -5.45
CA VAL A 34 13.46 -1.16 -4.82
C VAL A 34 12.54 -0.01 -5.23
N TYR A 35 11.36 -0.33 -5.72
CA TYR A 35 10.30 0.67 -5.92
C TYR A 35 9.68 1.07 -4.58
N MET A 36 9.51 2.37 -4.37
CA MET A 36 8.81 2.95 -3.22
C MET A 36 7.93 4.10 -3.69
N GLU A 37 6.76 4.23 -3.07
CA GLU A 37 5.91 5.40 -3.21
C GLU A 37 5.46 5.95 -1.85
N GLN A 38 5.07 7.22 -1.84
CA GLN A 38 4.50 7.88 -0.68
C GLN A 38 3.14 8.50 -1.07
N SER A 39 2.14 8.27 -0.24
CA SER A 39 0.76 8.72 -0.44
C SER A 39 0.18 9.33 0.84
N GLY A 40 -0.81 10.21 0.71
CA GLY A 40 -1.45 10.87 1.85
C GLY A 40 -0.83 12.23 2.19
N ASN A 41 -0.68 12.54 3.48
CA ASN A 41 -0.17 13.85 3.94
C ASN A 41 1.35 13.80 4.20
N PRO A 42 2.19 14.56 3.47
CA PRO A 42 3.64 14.61 3.69
C PRO A 42 4.05 15.12 5.08
N GLN A 43 3.15 15.76 5.83
CA GLN A 43 3.36 16.24 7.20
C GLN A 43 2.56 15.44 8.24
N GLY A 44 1.99 14.29 7.84
CA GLY A 44 1.24 13.41 8.71
C GLY A 44 2.12 12.47 9.55
N MET A 45 1.47 11.56 10.29
CA MET A 45 2.17 10.48 10.97
C MET A 45 2.77 9.50 9.95
N PRO A 46 4.07 9.17 10.02
CA PRO A 46 4.69 8.23 9.08
C PRO A 46 4.19 6.80 9.29
N VAL A 47 3.88 6.11 8.19
CA VAL A 47 3.46 4.70 8.16
C VAL A 47 4.19 4.01 7.02
N VAL A 48 4.73 2.80 7.27
CA VAL A 48 5.36 1.95 6.25
C VAL A 48 4.48 0.74 6.01
N VAL A 49 4.13 0.49 4.75
CA VAL A 49 3.34 -0.68 4.33
C VAL A 49 4.28 -1.67 3.64
N LEU A 50 4.28 -2.92 4.12
CA LEU A 50 5.00 -4.03 3.50
C LEU A 50 3.99 -5.01 2.92
N HIS A 51 4.13 -5.35 1.64
CA HIS A 51 3.25 -6.32 1.00
C HIS A 51 3.47 -7.74 1.55
N GLY A 52 2.44 -8.58 1.49
CA GLY A 52 2.54 -10.00 1.83
C GLY A 52 3.12 -10.84 0.70
N GLY A 53 3.66 -12.02 0.99
CA GLY A 53 4.37 -12.84 0.01
C GLY A 53 5.48 -13.67 0.67
N PRO A 54 6.54 -14.01 -0.07
CA PRO A 54 7.47 -13.04 -0.70
C PRO A 54 7.27 -12.86 -2.21
N GLY A 55 7.80 -11.75 -2.75
CA GLY A 55 7.72 -11.44 -4.19
C GLY A 55 6.32 -11.08 -4.65
N GLY A 56 5.53 -10.41 -3.80
CA GLY A 56 4.14 -10.06 -4.07
C GLY A 56 4.01 -9.06 -5.22
N GLY A 57 4.03 -9.58 -6.44
CA GLY A 57 3.63 -8.92 -7.67
C GLY A 57 2.47 -9.68 -8.32
N CYS A 58 1.51 -8.93 -8.86
CA CYS A 58 0.56 -9.38 -9.87
C CYS A 58 0.54 -8.32 -10.97
#